data_AF-A0A7C4FM97-F1
#
_entry.id   AF-A0A7C4FM97-F1
#
_cell.length_a   1.000
_cell.length_b   1.000
_cell.length_c   1.000
_cell.angle_alpha   90.00
_cell.angle_beta   90.00
_cell.angle_gamma   90.00
#
_symmetry.space_group_name_H-M   'P 1'
#
loop_
_entity.id
_entity.type
_entity.pdbx_description
1 polymer ?
#
loop_
_entity_poly.entity_id
_entity_poly.type
_entity_poly.pdbx_seq_one_letter_code
_entity_poly.pdbx_strand_id
1 'polypeptide(L)'
;MRTVLSRAVRYAAVLLALATVCGASLAGFLAGPVLASGHPAVRLYRASLSAQPGSPEADAARVSGALPEEAAEEAARVVAKFRAGGALFGGWCAMVALMHMAGAATHRARTEYEIDRKICVSCARCFSSCPQGTQPRKTTIRAGTPG
;
A
#
# COMPACT_ATOMS: atom_id res chain seq x y z
N MET A 1 21.49 6.43 -27.77
CA MET A 1 20.19 5.71 -27.66
C MET A 1 19.92 5.13 -26.26
N ARG A 2 20.81 4.31 -25.66
CA ARG A 2 20.61 3.74 -24.30
C ARG A 2 20.33 4.76 -23.18
N THR A 3 20.95 5.95 -23.24
CA THR A 3 20.77 7.02 -22.24
C THR A 3 19.39 7.68 -22.33
N VAL A 4 18.86 7.89 -23.53
CA VAL A 4 17.51 8.43 -23.75
C VAL A 4 16.46 7.43 -23.29
N LEU A 5 16.65 6.13 -23.57
CA LEU A 5 15.79 5.05 -23.09
C LEU A 5 15.77 4.99 -21.56
N SER A 6 16.92 5.12 -20.90
CA SER A 6 16.99 5.13 -19.43
C SER A 6 16.34 6.37 -18.79
N ARG A 7 16.38 7.54 -19.47
CA ARG A 7 15.70 8.76 -19.03
C ARG A 7 14.19 8.60 -19.17
N ALA A 8 13.72 8.12 -20.31
CA ALA A 8 12.29 7.87 -20.55
C ALA A 8 11.71 6.86 -19.54
N VAL A 9 12.42 5.76 -19.27
CA VAL A 9 12.01 4.77 -18.25
C VAL A 9 11.97 5.37 -16.85
N ARG A 10 12.95 6.22 -16.49
CA ARG A 10 12.94 6.95 -15.21
C ARG A 10 11.76 7.91 -15.09
N TYR A 11 11.49 8.70 -16.14
CA TYR A 11 10.33 9.60 -16.16
C TYR A 11 9.01 8.83 -16.09
N ALA A 12 8.87 7.74 -16.83
CA ALA A 12 7.69 6.88 -16.76
C ALA A 12 7.46 6.30 -15.37
N ALA A 13 8.52 5.85 -14.68
CA ALA A 13 8.42 5.34 -13.31
C ALA A 13 8.00 6.43 -12.32
N VAL A 14 8.54 7.65 -12.45
CA VAL A 14 8.15 8.80 -11.61
C VAL A 14 6.69 9.19 -11.86
N LEU A 15 6.26 9.26 -13.13
CA LEU A 15 4.87 9.57 -13.48
C LEU A 15 3.89 8.51 -12.95
N LEU A 16 4.25 7.23 -13.05
CA LEU A 16 3.44 6.13 -12.49
C LEU A 16 3.34 6.26 -10.96
N ALA A 17 4.46 6.51 -10.27
CA ALA A 17 4.48 6.73 -8.83
C ALA A 17 3.57 7.91 -8.44
N LEU A 18 3.69 9.05 -9.10
CA LEU A 18 2.82 10.20 -8.88
C LEU A 18 1.34 9.87 -9.14
N ALA A 19 1.04 9.15 -10.22
CA ALA A 19 -0.33 8.72 -10.53
C ALA A 19 -0.91 7.81 -9.45
N THR A 20 -0.12 6.88 -8.89
CA THR A 20 -0.59 6.02 -7.80
C THR A 20 -0.82 6.78 -6.49
N VAL A 21 0.02 7.76 -6.16
CA VAL A 21 -0.17 8.62 -4.98
C VAL A 21 -1.40 9.51 -5.14
N CYS A 22 -1.57 10.14 -6.31
CA CYS A 22 -2.77 10.93 -6.62
C CYS A 22 -4.04 10.06 -6.59
N GLY A 23 -3.99 8.86 -7.19
CA GLY A 23 -5.10 7.92 -7.20
C GLY A 23 -5.49 7.46 -5.79
N ALA A 24 -4.50 7.11 -4.95
CA ALA A 24 -4.74 6.72 -3.56
C ALA A 24 -5.28 7.86 -2.71
N SER A 25 -4.80 9.08 -2.93
CA SER A 25 -5.30 10.29 -2.24
C SER A 25 -6.75 10.59 -2.63
N LEU A 26 -7.08 10.48 -3.92
CA LEU A 26 -8.45 10.65 -4.41
C LEU A 26 -9.38 9.55 -3.87
N ALA A 27 -8.92 8.29 -3.88
CA ALA A 27 -9.68 7.18 -3.29
C ALA A 27 -9.94 7.39 -1.79
N GLY A 28 -8.94 7.87 -1.04
CA GLY A 28 -9.09 8.23 0.36
C GLY A 28 -10.07 9.39 0.60
N PHE A 29 -10.05 10.39 -0.27
CA PHE A 29 -11.03 11.49 -0.24
C PHE A 29 -12.46 11.00 -0.48
N LEU A 30 -12.65 10.11 -1.46
CA LEU A 30 -13.94 9.51 -1.79
C LEU A 30 -14.45 8.54 -0.73
N ALA A 31 -13.55 7.85 -0.02
CA ALA A 31 -13.89 6.98 1.11
C ALA A 31 -14.19 7.76 2.41
N GLY A 32 -13.78 9.02 2.51
CA GLY A 32 -13.99 9.88 3.69
C GLY A 32 -15.43 9.93 4.24
N PRO A 33 -16.47 10.05 3.41
CA PRO A 33 -17.88 10.00 3.86
C PRO A 33 -18.29 8.64 4.42
N VAL A 34 -17.71 7.54 3.93
CA VAL A 34 -17.97 6.18 4.44
C VAL A 34 -17.32 6.03 5.82
N LEU A 35 -16.08 6.48 5.98
CA LEU A 35 -15.38 6.49 7.27
C LEU A 35 -16.09 7.38 8.30
N ALA A 36 -16.59 8.55 7.88
CA ALA A 36 -17.34 9.46 8.74
C ALA A 36 -18.70 8.91 9.19
N SER A 37 -19.26 7.92 8.47
CA SER A 37 -20.55 7.32 8.82
C SER A 37 -20.53 6.54 10.14
N GLY A 38 -19.36 6.18 10.65
CA GLY A 38 -19.20 5.61 12.00
C GLY A 38 -19.32 6.65 13.13
N HIS A 39 -19.19 7.94 12.83
CA HIS A 39 -19.20 8.99 13.85
C HIS A 39 -20.62 9.23 14.40
N PRO A 40 -20.80 9.34 15.72
CA PRO A 40 -22.13 9.52 16.33
C PRO A 40 -22.87 10.75 15.77
N ALA A 41 -22.18 11.87 15.53
CA ALA A 41 -22.81 13.08 14.95
C ALA A 41 -23.44 12.84 13.56
N VAL A 42 -22.76 12.10 12.67
CA VAL A 42 -23.28 11.81 11.32
C VAL A 42 -24.42 10.80 11.38
N ARG A 43 -24.34 9.84 12.30
CA ARG A 43 -25.41 8.86 12.54
C ARG A 43 -26.68 9.52 13.07
N LEU A 44 -26.53 10.44 14.03
CA LEU A 44 -27.66 11.20 14.58
C LEU A 44 -28.31 12.05 13.49
N TYR A 45 -27.51 12.77 12.70
CA TYR A 45 -28.04 13.56 11.58
C TYR A 45 -28.77 12.71 10.53
N ARG A 46 -28.22 11.54 10.16
CA ARG A 46 -28.92 10.61 9.25
C ARG A 46 -30.22 10.08 9.86
N ALA A 47 -30.21 9.74 11.15
CA ALA A 47 -31.41 9.29 11.85
C ALA A 47 -32.49 10.37 11.90
N SER A 48 -32.13 11.66 12.08
CA SER A 48 -33.09 12.76 12.05
C SER A 48 -33.73 12.98 10.67
N LEU A 49 -33.01 12.67 9.58
CA LEU A 49 -33.57 12.74 8.22
C LEU A 49 -34.55 11.60 7.92
N SER A 50 -34.35 10.42 8.51
CA SER A 50 -35.20 9.24 8.31
C SER A 50 -36.32 9.10 9.35
N ALA A 51 -36.32 9.95 10.38
CA ALA A 51 -37.28 9.86 11.47
C ALA A 51 -38.68 10.27 11.00
N GLN A 52 -39.64 9.35 11.12
CA GLN A 52 -41.05 9.67 10.95
C GLN A 52 -41.55 10.48 12.16
N PRO A 53 -42.47 11.44 11.97
CA PRO A 53 -43.03 12.20 13.08
C PRO A 53 -43.72 11.25 14.07
N GLY A 54 -43.21 11.19 15.31
CA GLY A 54 -43.72 10.32 16.38
C GLY A 54 -42.97 9.00 16.60
N SER A 55 -41.86 8.75 15.89
CA SER A 55 -40.99 7.60 16.20
C SER A 55 -40.08 7.90 17.40
N PRO A 56 -39.64 6.87 18.18
CA PRO A 56 -38.67 7.06 19.26
C PRO A 56 -37.35 7.69 18.79
N GLU A 57 -37.04 7.58 17.50
CA GLU A 57 -35.86 8.21 16.88
C GLU A 57 -36.06 9.72 16.67
N ALA A 58 -37.29 10.16 16.36
CA ALA A 58 -37.63 11.58 16.30
C ALA A 58 -37.57 12.23 17.69
N ASP A 59 -37.93 11.48 18.73
CA ASP A 59 -37.85 11.95 20.10
C ASP A 59 -36.41 11.95 20.62
N ALA A 60 -35.59 10.96 20.25
CA ALA A 60 -34.15 10.98 20.52
C ALA A 60 -33.46 12.17 19.83
N ALA A 61 -33.86 12.52 18.60
CA ALA A 61 -33.36 13.71 17.90
C ALA A 61 -33.77 15.00 18.64
N ARG A 62 -35.02 15.11 19.10
CA ARG A 62 -35.48 16.25 19.91
C ARG A 62 -34.77 16.37 21.26
N VAL A 63 -34.56 15.25 21.96
CA VAL A 63 -33.84 15.20 23.25
C VAL A 63 -32.37 15.57 23.08
N SER A 64 -31.77 15.25 21.93
CA SER A 64 -30.38 15.60 21.63
C SER A 64 -30.16 17.10 21.39
N GLY A 65 -31.23 17.90 21.31
CA GLY A 65 -31.19 19.36 21.33
C GLY A 65 -30.61 20.03 20.08
N ALA A 66 -30.18 19.28 19.07
CA ALA A 66 -29.61 19.83 17.85
C ALA A 66 -30.73 20.20 16.87
N LEU A 67 -30.81 21.49 16.49
CA LEU A 67 -31.62 21.94 15.36
C LEU A 67 -31.16 21.22 14.08
N PRO A 68 -32.07 20.92 13.12
CA PRO A 68 -31.71 20.20 11.89
C PRO A 68 -30.55 20.85 11.12
N GLU A 69 -30.47 22.19 11.14
CA GLU A 69 -29.35 22.93 10.53
C GLU A 69 -28.04 22.77 11.30
N GLU A 70 -28.03 22.94 12.62
CA GLU A 70 -26.82 22.82 13.45
C GLU A 70 -26.24 21.40 13.39
N ALA A 71 -27.11 20.39 13.37
CA ALA A 71 -26.71 18.99 13.19
C ALA A 71 -26.12 18.73 11.79
N ALA A 72 -26.68 19.37 10.75
CA ALA A 72 -26.16 19.27 9.39
C ALA A 72 -24.77 19.90 9.26
N GLU A 73 -24.56 21.08 9.85
CA GLU A 73 -23.26 21.75 9.85
C GLU A 73 -22.20 20.94 10.58
N GLU A 74 -22.52 20.38 11.75
CA GLU A 74 -21.58 19.58 12.51
C GLU A 74 -21.23 18.28 11.78
N ALA A 75 -22.22 17.60 11.19
CA ALA A 75 -22.00 16.43 10.34
C ALA A 75 -21.11 16.78 9.13
N ALA A 76 -21.34 17.92 8.48
CA ALA A 76 -20.54 18.39 7.35
C ALA A 76 -19.08 18.69 7.77
N ARG A 77 -18.86 19.35 8.92
CA ARG A 77 -17.53 19.60 9.49
C ARG A 77 -16.78 18.30 9.75
N VAL A 78 -17.45 17.31 10.35
CA VAL A 78 -16.86 15.99 10.62
C VAL A 78 -16.49 15.29 9.31
N VAL A 79 -17.40 15.22 8.33
CA VAL A 79 -17.13 14.60 7.03
C VAL A 79 -15.97 15.29 6.31
N ALA A 80 -15.88 16.62 6.35
CA ALA A 80 -14.78 17.36 5.73
C ALA A 80 -13.42 17.00 6.34
N LYS A 81 -13.34 16.87 7.67
CA LYS A 81 -12.12 16.42 8.37
C LYS A 81 -11.73 14.99 7.96
N PHE A 82 -12.70 14.07 7.88
CA PHE A 82 -12.45 12.70 7.44
C PHE A 82 -12.04 12.60 5.98
N ARG A 83 -12.56 13.47 5.10
CA ARG A 83 -12.11 13.56 3.70
C ARG A 83 -10.66 14.01 3.58
N ALA A 84 -10.30 15.08 4.29
CA ALA A 84 -8.92 15.58 4.30
C ALA A 84 -7.96 14.56 4.92
N GLY A 85 -8.33 13.96 6.05
CA GLY A 85 -7.55 12.91 6.71
C GLY A 85 -7.41 11.65 5.85
N GLY A 86 -8.50 11.21 5.21
CA GLY A 86 -8.50 10.06 4.31
C GLY A 86 -7.63 10.27 3.08
N ALA A 87 -7.66 11.47 2.48
CA ALA A 87 -6.79 11.82 1.37
C ALA A 87 -5.31 11.80 1.75
N LEU A 88 -4.96 12.43 2.89
CA LEU A 88 -3.59 12.46 3.39
C LEU A 88 -3.07 11.06 3.72
N PHE A 89 -3.89 10.25 4.41
CA PHE A 89 -3.53 8.89 4.78
C PHE A 89 -3.36 7.98 3.54
N GLY A 90 -4.27 8.07 2.56
CA GLY A 90 -4.17 7.32 1.32
C GLY A 90 -2.89 7.64 0.54
N GLY A 91 -2.55 8.93 0.41
CA GLY A 91 -1.31 9.38 -0.22
C GLY A 91 -0.06 8.88 0.52
N TRP A 92 -0.06 8.96 1.85
CA TRP A 92 1.03 8.45 2.69
C TRP A 92 1.25 6.94 2.52
N CYS A 93 0.19 6.14 2.57
CA CYS A 93 0.28 4.69 2.39
C CYS A 93 0.84 4.31 1.02
N ALA A 94 0.39 4.96 -0.05
CA ALA A 94 0.91 4.74 -1.39
C ALA A 94 2.40 5.11 -1.49
N MET A 95 2.82 6.21 -0.87
CA MET A 95 4.21 6.64 -0.84
C MET A 95 5.12 5.61 -0.14
N VAL A 96 4.71 5.13 1.04
CA VAL A 96 5.44 4.09 1.78
C VAL A 96 5.56 2.79 0.98
N ALA A 97 4.46 2.36 0.35
CA ALA A 97 4.46 1.16 -0.49
C ALA A 97 5.43 1.29 -1.67
N LEU A 98 5.43 2.43 -2.37
CA LEU A 98 6.36 2.71 -3.47
C LEU A 98 7.82 2.70 -3.00
N MET A 99 8.13 3.31 -1.85
CA MET A 99 9.48 3.29 -1.29
C MET A 99 9.93 1.87 -0.98
N HIS A 100 9.06 1.04 -0.41
CA HIS A 100 9.38 -0.33 -0.07
C HIS A 100 9.65 -1.17 -1.34
N MET A 101 8.82 -1.01 -2.37
CA MET A 101 9.04 -1.67 -3.67
C MET A 101 10.32 -1.19 -4.36
N ALA A 102 10.62 0.12 -4.31
CA ALA A 102 11.87 0.66 -4.84
C ALA A 102 13.11 0.12 -4.09
N GLY A 103 13.02 -0.04 -2.77
CA GLY A 103 14.05 -0.68 -1.95
C GLY A 103 14.25 -2.15 -2.34
N ALA A 104 13.16 -2.91 -2.51
CA ALA A 104 13.23 -4.30 -2.95
C ALA A 104 13.78 -4.45 -4.38
N ALA A 105 13.43 -3.55 -5.30
CA ALA A 105 13.94 -3.55 -6.67
C ALA A 105 15.44 -3.19 -6.76
N THR A 106 15.93 -2.36 -5.84
CA THR A 106 17.35 -2.02 -5.74
C THR A 106 18.17 -3.10 -5.03
N HIS A 107 17.52 -3.98 -4.25
CA HIS A 107 18.13 -5.19 -3.70
C HIS A 107 18.43 -6.19 -4.84
N ARG A 108 19.56 -5.92 -5.49
CA ARG A 108 20.11 -6.63 -6.63
C ARG A 108 20.08 -8.14 -6.37
N ALA A 109 19.34 -8.89 -7.18
CA ALA A 109 19.48 -10.34 -7.24
C ALA A 109 20.97 -10.63 -7.49
N ARG A 110 21.64 -11.31 -6.54
CA ARG A 110 22.99 -11.81 -6.78
C ARG A 110 22.87 -12.79 -7.94
N THR A 111 23.31 -12.35 -9.13
CA THR A 111 23.36 -13.19 -10.34
C THR A 111 24.38 -14.31 -10.19
N GLU A 112 25.32 -14.15 -9.27
CA GLU A 112 26.37 -15.10 -8.98
C GLU A 112 26.20 -15.58 -7.54
N TYR A 113 25.60 -16.75 -7.39
CA TYR A 113 25.65 -17.48 -6.13
C TYR A 113 27.06 -18.08 -5.99
N GLU A 114 27.94 -17.33 -5.32
CA GLU A 114 29.26 -17.84 -4.95
C GLU A 114 29.16 -18.59 -3.61
N ILE A 115 29.53 -19.87 -3.63
CA ILE A 115 29.51 -20.72 -2.44
C ILE A 115 30.59 -20.23 -1.49
N ASP A 116 30.22 -19.85 -0.27
CA ASP A 116 31.19 -19.58 0.79
C ASP A 116 31.84 -20.91 1.21
N ARG A 117 33.06 -21.13 0.70
CA ARG A 117 33.87 -22.32 0.98
C ARG A 117 34.15 -22.53 2.47
N LYS A 118 34.05 -21.49 3.31
CA LYS A 118 34.27 -21.60 4.75
C LYS A 118 33.06 -22.19 5.48
N ILE A 119 31.87 -22.08 4.91
CA ILE A 119 30.60 -22.56 5.48
C ILE A 119 30.20 -23.90 4.84
N CYS A 120 30.73 -24.22 3.66
CA CYS A 120 30.51 -25.50 3.00
C CYS A 120 31.29 -26.62 3.68
N VAL A 121 30.63 -27.35 4.58
CA VAL A 121 31.19 -28.50 5.31
C VAL A 121 31.22 -29.82 4.53
N SER A 122 30.97 -29.79 3.20
CA SER A 122 30.99 -30.96 2.30
C SER A 122 30.15 -32.18 2.74
N CYS A 123 29.24 -32.01 3.70
CA CYS A 123 28.41 -33.07 4.27
C CYS A 123 27.18 -33.43 3.42
N ALA A 124 27.07 -32.87 2.21
CA ALA A 124 25.97 -33.04 1.25
C ALA A 124 24.55 -32.64 1.71
N ARG A 125 24.37 -32.16 2.96
CA ARG A 125 23.04 -31.82 3.52
C ARG A 125 22.33 -30.69 2.79
N CYS A 126 23.08 -29.77 2.18
CA CYS A 126 22.54 -28.61 1.45
C CYS A 126 22.42 -28.85 -0.07
N PHE A 127 22.73 -30.06 -0.56
CA PHE A 127 22.80 -30.36 -2.00
C PHE A 127 21.44 -30.23 -2.68
N SER A 128 20.34 -30.56 -1.99
CA SER A 128 18.97 -30.45 -2.50
C SER A 128 18.49 -29.02 -2.72
N SER A 129 19.04 -28.05 -1.97
CA SER A 129 18.72 -26.62 -2.09
C SER A 129 19.74 -25.85 -2.92
N CYS A 130 20.76 -26.52 -3.46
CA CYS A 130 21.84 -25.87 -4.21
C CYS A 130 21.40 -25.52 -5.64
N PRO A 131 21.29 -24.24 -6.01
CA PRO A 131 20.85 -23.85 -7.36
C PRO A 131 21.86 -24.17 -8.47
N GLN A 132 23.11 -24.52 -8.11
CA GLN A 132 24.15 -24.95 -9.05
C GLN A 132 24.13 -26.48 -9.30
N GLY A 133 23.51 -27.26 -8.41
CA GLY A 133 23.42 -28.73 -8.55
C GLY A 133 22.46 -29.19 -9.65
N THR A 134 21.47 -28.35 -9.97
CA THR A 134 20.43 -28.59 -10.99
C THR A 134 20.84 -28.15 -12.39
N GLN A 135 21.99 -27.48 -12.56
CA GLN A 135 22.47 -27.14 -13.89
C GLN A 135 23.08 -28.38 -14.56
N PRO A 136 22.78 -28.68 -15.84
CA PRO A 136 23.46 -29.74 -16.56
C PRO A 136 24.95 -29.45 -16.56
N ARG A 137 25.70 -30.28 -15.84
CA ARG A 137 27.14 -30.17 -15.67
C ARG A 137 27.78 -30.13 -17.05
N LYS A 138 28.35 -28.98 -17.42
CA LYS A 138 29.24 -28.87 -18.58
C LYS A 138 30.53 -29.59 -18.19
N THR A 139 30.61 -30.87 -18.54
CA THR A 139 31.74 -31.74 -18.22
C THR A 139 32.95 -31.33 -19.07
N THR A 140 33.60 -30.23 -18.71
CA THR A 140 34.98 -29.97 -19.13
C THR A 140 35.89 -30.62 -18.11
N ILE A 141 36.12 -31.92 -18.27
CA ILE A 141 37.23 -32.60 -17.61
C ILE A 141 38.50 -32.00 -18.20
N ARG A 142 39.07 -31.02 -17.52
CA ARG A 142 40.51 -30.76 -17.66
C ARG A 142 41.21 -31.91 -16.97
N ALA A 143 41.77 -32.81 -17.77
CA ALA A 143 42.77 -33.75 -17.31
C ALA A 143 43.92 -32.94 -16.68
N GLY A 144 44.01 -33.01 -15.35
CA GLY A 144 45.15 -32.54 -14.57
C GLY A 144 45.96 -33.75 -14.16
N THR A 145 47.21 -33.76 -14.63
CA THR A 145 48.26 -34.79 -14.59
C THR A 145 48.52 -35.40 -13.20
N PRO A 146 48.92 -36.69 -13.13
CA PRO A 146 49.42 -37.29 -11.89
C PRO A 146 50.79 -36.73 -11.54
N GLY A 147 50.98 -36.41 -10.26
CA GLY A 147 52.26 -36.15 -9.59
C GLY A 147 52.23 -36.79 -8.22
#